data_AF-A0A081I922-F1
#
_entry.id   AF-A0A081I922-F1
#
_cell.length_a   1.000
_cell.length_b   1.000
_cell.length_c   1.000
_cell.angle_alpha   90.00
_cell.angle_beta   90.00
_cell.angle_gamma   90.00
#
_symmetry.space_group_name_H-M   'P 1'
#
loop_
_entity.id
_entity.type
_entity.pdbx_description
1 polymer ?
#
loop_
_entity_poly.entity_id
_entity_poly.type
_entity_poly.pdbx_seq_one_letter_code
_entity_poly.pdbx_strand_id
1 'polypeptide(L)'
;MMPIYSLKTKFHYNEQEQTIGDNYFKDENVDTEEIKKNAKIKGYCSSNGCKTNEAHINAVFKYIIMNFKESIRRAQKYNDYDEYLLMWISDKLLKIHKKEKGKNIERGRMDAFTLNQAYKEYLEKHKGILDYWVLLDANQGLKEANLKYMSEFYKLLNIICKMITDYNNGTKNKKVLKYPADCSFQYKTLYMNISECKSYLDLLNKLKGIYDDFSSNIKKNNSNNDLATKLKKLIPKDGKEMKAVRGFKTYDFSTEQCKFPKKKKKIVSSKKAEPPGPQASSQGPGSENKGNMEGTKQSGQKNGSDISA
;
A
#
# COMPACT_ATOMS: atom_id res chain seq x y z
N MET A 1 4.86 -37.53 0.89
CA MET A 1 5.94 -36.60 0.45
C MET A 1 5.30 -35.62 -0.53
N MET A 2 5.01 -34.38 -0.10
CA MET A 2 4.35 -33.37 -0.94
C MET A 2 5.42 -32.58 -1.70
N PRO A 3 5.37 -32.53 -3.04
CA PRO A 3 6.43 -31.90 -3.82
C PRO A 3 6.45 -30.39 -3.62
N ILE A 4 7.66 -29.81 -3.72
CA ILE A 4 8.00 -28.38 -3.78
C ILE A 4 7.36 -27.65 -5.00
N TYR A 5 6.40 -28.28 -5.67
CA TYR A 5 5.78 -27.81 -6.91
C TYR A 5 4.80 -26.64 -6.73
N SER A 6 4.26 -26.36 -5.54
CA SER A 6 3.16 -25.39 -5.41
C SER A 6 3.54 -23.90 -5.51
N LEU A 7 4.82 -23.53 -5.39
CA LEU A 7 5.25 -22.13 -5.57
C LEU A 7 5.66 -21.85 -7.02
N LYS A 8 6.35 -22.81 -7.69
CA LYS A 8 6.63 -22.76 -9.13
C LYS A 8 5.36 -22.84 -10.01
N THR A 9 4.26 -23.45 -9.54
CA THR A 9 3.01 -23.53 -10.33
C THR A 9 2.00 -22.42 -10.05
N LYS A 10 2.16 -21.68 -8.93
CA LYS A 10 1.35 -20.47 -8.69
C LYS A 10 1.87 -19.30 -9.49
N PHE A 11 3.20 -19.19 -9.60
CA PHE A 11 3.90 -18.30 -10.51
C PHE A 11 4.62 -19.14 -11.56
N HIS A 12 3.91 -19.55 -12.63
CA HIS A 12 4.55 -20.15 -13.81
C HIS A 12 5.37 -19.05 -14.51
N TYR A 13 6.52 -18.73 -13.93
CA TYR A 13 7.56 -17.94 -14.57
C TYR A 13 8.78 -18.84 -14.66
N ASN A 14 9.07 -19.27 -15.89
CA ASN A 14 10.32 -19.94 -16.21
C ASN A 14 11.49 -19.06 -15.77
N GLU A 15 12.54 -19.70 -15.25
CA GLU A 15 13.81 -19.10 -14.80
C GLU A 15 14.54 -18.24 -15.86
N GLN A 16 14.04 -18.16 -17.09
CA GLN A 16 14.72 -17.48 -18.20
C GLN A 16 14.32 -16.03 -18.46
N GLU A 17 13.24 -15.53 -17.85
CA GLU A 17 12.96 -14.09 -17.91
C GLU A 17 12.01 -13.71 -16.76
N GLN A 18 12.60 -13.41 -15.61
CA GLN A 18 11.90 -12.63 -14.60
C GLN A 18 11.66 -11.26 -15.25
N THR A 19 10.51 -11.06 -15.90
CA THR A 19 10.10 -9.76 -16.45
C THR A 19 9.80 -8.86 -15.26
N ILE A 20 10.85 -8.39 -14.59
CA ILE A 20 10.76 -7.39 -13.55
C ILE A 20 10.41 -6.12 -14.29
N GLY A 21 9.13 -5.75 -14.30
CA GLY A 21 8.67 -4.50 -14.92
C GLY A 21 9.48 -3.31 -14.43
N ASP A 22 9.99 -3.35 -13.19
CA ASP A 22 10.88 -2.33 -12.63
C ASP A 22 12.22 -2.17 -13.37
N ASN A 23 12.73 -3.19 -14.08
CA ASN A 23 13.99 -3.08 -14.83
C ASN A 23 13.88 -2.11 -16.01
N TYR A 24 12.67 -1.88 -16.52
CA TYR A 24 12.42 -0.89 -17.55
C TYR A 24 12.26 0.53 -16.99
N PHE A 25 12.54 0.78 -15.70
CA PHE A 25 12.31 2.07 -15.06
C PHE A 25 13.54 2.59 -14.32
N LYS A 26 13.81 3.88 -14.49
CA LYS A 26 14.66 4.72 -13.65
C LYS A 26 13.76 5.64 -12.84
N ASP A 27 13.48 5.22 -11.61
CA ASP A 27 12.54 5.85 -10.67
C ASP A 27 11.09 5.93 -11.18
N GLU A 28 10.64 7.11 -11.61
CA GLU A 28 9.34 7.36 -12.24
C GLU A 28 9.37 7.35 -13.77
N ASN A 29 10.56 7.41 -14.36
CA ASN A 29 10.74 7.47 -15.80
C ASN A 29 11.09 6.09 -16.35
N VAL A 30 10.62 5.81 -17.54
CA VAL A 30 10.94 4.58 -18.26
C VAL A 30 12.35 4.69 -18.85
N ASP A 31 13.15 3.64 -18.70
CA ASP A 31 14.47 3.54 -19.29
C ASP A 31 14.35 3.24 -20.79
N THR A 32 14.37 4.30 -21.59
CA THR A 32 14.19 4.21 -23.04
C THR A 32 15.30 3.39 -23.71
N GLU A 33 16.52 3.39 -23.16
CA GLU A 33 17.61 2.55 -23.67
C GLU A 33 17.35 1.07 -23.44
N GLU A 34 16.71 0.71 -22.32
CA GLU A 34 16.32 -0.67 -22.05
C GLU A 34 15.16 -1.12 -22.92
N ILE A 35 14.19 -0.23 -23.17
CA ILE A 35 13.09 -0.50 -24.11
C ILE A 35 13.59 -0.75 -25.52
N LYS A 36 14.57 0.04 -26.00
CA LYS A 36 15.12 -0.11 -27.36
C LYS A 36 15.66 -1.51 -27.63
N LYS A 37 16.12 -2.23 -26.59
CA LYS A 37 16.61 -3.61 -26.68
C LYS A 37 15.47 -4.63 -26.84
N ASN A 38 14.23 -4.27 -26.52
CA ASN A 38 13.08 -5.17 -26.57
C ASN A 38 12.12 -4.80 -27.71
N ALA A 39 12.23 -5.51 -28.83
CA ALA A 39 11.41 -5.28 -30.02
C ALA A 39 9.89 -5.44 -29.77
N LYS A 40 9.49 -6.32 -28.83
CA LYS A 40 8.08 -6.51 -28.47
C LYS A 40 7.51 -5.27 -27.78
N ILE A 41 8.24 -4.66 -26.84
CA ILE A 41 7.82 -3.41 -26.18
C ILE A 41 7.69 -2.28 -27.22
N LYS A 42 8.67 -2.17 -28.14
CA LYS A 42 8.61 -1.20 -29.24
C LYS A 42 7.37 -1.38 -30.12
N GLY A 43 6.95 -2.62 -30.36
CA GLY A 43 5.73 -2.92 -31.12
C GLY A 43 4.43 -2.44 -30.44
N TYR A 44 4.46 -2.15 -29.15
CA TYR A 44 3.32 -1.56 -28.43
C TYR A 44 3.32 -0.03 -28.43
N CYS A 45 4.36 0.62 -28.94
CA CYS A 45 4.35 2.04 -29.25
C CYS A 45 3.60 2.32 -30.56
N SER A 46 3.15 3.57 -30.76
CA SER A 46 2.56 4.01 -32.04
C SER A 46 3.57 3.89 -33.20
N SER A 47 3.11 4.01 -34.46
CA SER A 47 4.00 4.02 -35.65
C SER A 47 5.10 5.09 -35.57
N ASN A 48 4.83 6.20 -34.88
CA ASN A 48 5.79 7.27 -34.61
C ASN A 48 6.62 7.07 -33.33
N GLY A 49 6.60 5.85 -32.77
CA GLY A 49 7.22 5.51 -31.48
C GLY A 49 6.44 6.01 -30.27
N CYS A 50 6.98 5.77 -29.08
CA CYS A 50 6.53 6.37 -27.83
C CYS A 50 7.30 7.69 -27.65
N LYS A 51 6.60 8.83 -27.56
CA LYS A 51 7.24 10.15 -27.46
C LYS A 51 7.30 10.70 -26.03
N THR A 52 6.40 10.28 -25.16
CA THR A 52 6.30 10.73 -23.77
C THR A 52 6.60 9.59 -22.81
N ASN A 53 6.94 9.90 -21.56
CA ASN A 53 7.18 8.88 -20.54
C ASN A 53 5.95 7.98 -20.35
N GLU A 54 4.77 8.59 -20.32
CA GLU A 54 3.46 7.96 -20.20
C GLU A 54 3.18 6.98 -21.34
N ALA A 55 3.54 7.35 -22.59
CA ALA A 55 3.43 6.45 -23.73
C ALA A 55 4.34 5.22 -23.57
N HIS A 56 5.56 5.41 -23.06
CA HIS A 56 6.46 4.29 -22.76
C HIS A 56 5.92 3.41 -21.63
N ILE A 57 5.32 4.00 -20.58
CA ILE A 57 4.67 3.25 -19.50
C ILE A 57 3.54 2.40 -20.05
N ASN A 58 2.69 2.95 -20.93
CA ASN A 58 1.63 2.22 -21.60
C ASN A 58 2.19 1.03 -22.41
N ALA A 59 3.28 1.22 -23.14
CA ALA A 59 3.90 0.16 -23.93
C ALA A 59 4.46 -0.97 -23.04
N VAL A 60 5.17 -0.63 -21.95
CA VAL A 60 5.69 -1.62 -20.99
C VAL A 60 4.55 -2.35 -20.30
N PHE A 61 3.51 -1.63 -19.86
CA PHE A 61 2.34 -2.24 -19.22
C PHE A 61 1.67 -3.25 -20.17
N LYS A 62 1.45 -2.86 -21.43
CA LYS A 62 0.87 -3.72 -22.47
C LYS A 62 1.75 -4.94 -22.75
N TYR A 63 3.07 -4.77 -22.77
CA TYR A 63 3.99 -5.89 -22.91
C TYR A 63 3.89 -6.89 -21.75
N ILE A 64 3.90 -6.40 -20.51
CA ILE A 64 3.81 -7.25 -19.31
C ILE A 64 2.50 -8.03 -19.30
N ILE A 65 1.36 -7.36 -19.50
CA ILE A 65 0.04 -8.02 -19.45
C ILE A 65 -0.13 -9.05 -20.57
N MET A 66 0.36 -8.77 -21.78
CA MET A 66 0.24 -9.70 -22.92
C MET A 66 1.13 -10.94 -22.71
N ASN A 67 2.41 -10.75 -22.38
CA ASN A 67 3.30 -11.87 -22.05
C ASN A 67 2.73 -12.73 -20.92
N PHE A 68 2.17 -12.06 -19.91
CA PHE A 68 1.60 -12.72 -18.77
C PHE A 68 0.37 -13.57 -19.14
N LYS A 69 -0.59 -13.01 -19.88
CA LYS A 69 -1.79 -13.73 -20.32
C LYS A 69 -1.45 -14.88 -21.28
N GLU A 70 -0.46 -14.70 -22.16
CA GLU A 70 0.06 -15.77 -23.03
C GLU A 70 0.71 -16.91 -22.23
N SER A 71 1.36 -16.60 -21.11
CA SER A 71 2.06 -17.59 -20.28
C SER A 71 1.13 -18.46 -19.41
N ILE A 72 -0.16 -18.14 -19.36
CA ILE A 72 -1.14 -18.88 -18.55
C ILE A 72 -2.11 -19.67 -19.43
N ARG A 73 -2.13 -21.00 -19.22
CA ARG A 73 -3.05 -21.93 -19.91
C ARG A 73 -4.52 -21.83 -19.46
N ARG A 74 -4.82 -21.14 -18.35
CA ARG A 74 -6.19 -21.06 -17.79
C ARG A 74 -6.59 -19.63 -17.47
N ALA A 75 -7.57 -19.10 -18.19
CA ALA A 75 -8.05 -17.72 -18.04
C ALA A 75 -8.46 -17.36 -16.60
N GLN A 76 -8.98 -18.31 -15.82
CA GLN A 76 -9.36 -18.11 -14.42
C GLN A 76 -8.18 -17.72 -13.49
N LYS A 77 -6.93 -17.98 -13.89
CA LYS A 77 -5.74 -17.54 -13.14
C LYS A 77 -5.26 -16.14 -13.52
N TYR A 78 -5.82 -15.51 -14.56
CA TYR A 78 -5.43 -14.14 -14.95
C TYR A 78 -5.69 -13.15 -13.82
N ASN A 79 -6.81 -13.31 -13.12
CA ASN A 79 -7.29 -12.37 -12.11
C ASN A 79 -6.30 -12.17 -10.97
N ASP A 80 -5.57 -13.22 -10.56
CA ASP A 80 -4.63 -13.13 -9.44
C ASP A 80 -3.45 -12.21 -9.75
N TYR A 81 -3.02 -12.16 -11.00
CA TYR A 81 -1.86 -11.38 -11.42
C TYR A 81 -2.23 -9.99 -11.88
N ASP A 82 -3.43 -9.83 -12.42
CA ASP A 82 -4.00 -8.52 -12.71
C ASP A 82 -4.00 -7.65 -11.44
N GLU A 83 -4.29 -8.21 -10.25
CA GLU A 83 -4.17 -7.49 -8.97
C GLU A 83 -2.73 -7.00 -8.70
N TYR A 84 -1.73 -7.86 -8.89
CA TYR A 84 -0.32 -7.52 -8.67
C TYR A 84 0.21 -6.51 -9.70
N LEU A 85 -0.25 -6.64 -10.94
CA LEU A 85 0.05 -5.71 -12.02
C LEU A 85 -0.57 -4.33 -11.73
N LEU A 86 -1.80 -4.30 -11.20
CA LEU A 86 -2.46 -3.06 -10.79
C LEU A 86 -1.75 -2.40 -9.59
N MET A 87 -1.24 -3.18 -8.63
CA MET A 87 -0.38 -2.66 -7.57
C MET A 87 0.90 -2.04 -8.15
N TRP A 88 1.57 -2.74 -9.07
CA TRP A 88 2.80 -2.28 -9.70
C TRP A 88 2.62 -0.97 -10.48
N ILE A 89 1.61 -0.89 -11.36
CA ILE A 89 1.38 0.34 -12.14
C ILE A 89 0.97 1.49 -11.22
N SER A 90 0.25 1.22 -10.12
CA SER A 90 -0.09 2.23 -9.12
C SER A 90 1.16 2.87 -8.50
N ASP A 91 2.23 2.11 -8.27
CA ASP A 91 3.51 2.65 -7.81
C ASP A 91 4.09 3.67 -8.81
N LYS A 92 4.06 3.33 -10.11
CA LYS A 92 4.59 4.21 -11.17
C LYS A 92 3.77 5.49 -11.29
N LEU A 93 2.45 5.34 -11.37
CA LEU A 93 1.52 6.46 -11.48
C LEU A 93 1.56 7.35 -10.23
N LEU A 94 1.74 6.79 -9.04
CA LEU A 94 1.88 7.59 -7.82
C LEU A 94 3.13 8.48 -7.86
N LYS A 95 4.23 8.01 -8.44
CA LYS A 95 5.45 8.81 -8.57
C LYS A 95 5.27 9.96 -9.57
N ILE A 96 4.64 9.70 -10.72
CA ILE A 96 4.26 10.74 -11.68
C ILE A 96 3.36 11.78 -11.01
N HIS A 97 2.29 11.31 -10.37
CA HIS A 97 1.33 12.16 -9.68
C HIS A 97 2.00 13.09 -8.64
N LYS A 98 2.91 12.55 -7.82
CA LYS A 98 3.67 13.35 -6.83
C LYS A 98 4.59 14.38 -7.49
N LYS A 99 5.18 14.05 -8.64
CA LYS A 99 6.06 14.95 -9.39
C LYS A 99 5.26 16.10 -10.01
N GLU A 100 4.13 15.80 -10.63
CA GLU A 100 3.30 16.80 -11.30
C GLU A 100 2.54 17.72 -10.33
N LYS A 101 1.94 17.16 -9.28
CA LYS A 101 1.22 17.99 -8.28
C LYS A 101 2.18 18.78 -7.39
N GLY A 102 3.48 18.51 -7.46
CA GLY A 102 4.50 19.15 -6.64
C GLY A 102 4.29 18.90 -5.14
N LYS A 103 5.10 19.56 -4.31
CA LYS A 103 5.03 19.53 -2.83
C LYS A 103 3.69 20.03 -2.25
N ASN A 104 2.68 20.30 -3.08
CA ASN A 104 1.36 20.83 -2.72
C ASN A 104 0.41 19.77 -2.15
N ILE A 105 0.76 18.48 -2.20
CA ILE A 105 0.19 17.52 -1.25
C ILE A 105 0.85 17.84 0.09
N GLU A 106 0.19 18.69 0.89
CA GLU A 106 0.64 19.06 2.24
C GLU A 106 1.20 17.82 2.94
N ARG A 107 2.39 17.94 3.54
CA ARG A 107 3.09 16.84 4.21
C ARG A 107 2.18 16.25 5.31
N GLY A 108 1.46 15.19 4.99
CA GLY A 108 0.49 14.56 5.90
C GLY A 108 -0.95 14.47 5.38
N ARG A 109 -1.32 15.20 4.31
CA ARG A 109 -2.54 14.92 3.54
C ARG A 109 -2.31 13.71 2.64
N MET A 110 -3.25 12.78 2.71
CA MET A 110 -3.33 11.69 1.77
C MET A 110 -4.24 12.12 0.63
N ASP A 111 -3.74 12.03 -0.59
CA ASP A 111 -4.58 12.25 -1.76
C ASP A 111 -5.59 11.10 -1.87
N ALA A 112 -6.86 11.45 -2.05
CA ALA A 112 -7.95 10.51 -2.29
C ALA A 112 -7.92 9.96 -3.73
N PHE A 113 -6.96 10.41 -4.54
CA PHE A 113 -6.77 10.02 -5.93
C PHE A 113 -6.83 8.50 -6.15
N THR A 114 -7.74 8.08 -7.02
CA THR A 114 -7.96 6.66 -7.33
C THR A 114 -7.09 6.20 -8.48
N LEU A 115 -6.94 4.89 -8.63
CA LEU A 115 -6.23 4.29 -9.75
C LEU A 115 -6.88 4.64 -11.10
N ASN A 116 -8.22 4.71 -11.15
CA ASN A 116 -8.97 5.15 -12.33
C ASN A 116 -8.65 6.60 -12.70
N GLN A 117 -8.64 7.51 -11.72
CA GLN A 117 -8.29 8.91 -11.95
C GLN A 117 -6.86 9.04 -12.47
N ALA A 118 -5.91 8.30 -11.87
CA ALA A 118 -4.52 8.31 -12.29
C ALA A 118 -4.32 7.82 -13.72
N TYR A 119 -5.05 6.78 -14.10
CA TYR A 119 -5.02 6.36 -15.48
C TYR A 119 -5.59 7.42 -16.42
N LYS A 120 -6.77 7.97 -16.12
CA LYS A 120 -7.40 8.97 -17.00
C LYS A 120 -6.51 10.20 -17.18
N GLU A 121 -5.83 10.62 -16.12
CA GLU A 121 -4.95 11.78 -16.15
C GLU A 121 -3.65 11.50 -16.91
N TYR A 122 -3.00 10.35 -16.65
CA TYR A 122 -1.63 10.10 -17.10
C TYR A 122 -1.50 9.11 -18.25
N LEU A 123 -2.40 8.16 -18.42
CA LEU A 123 -2.24 7.07 -19.39
C LEU A 123 -3.28 7.10 -20.51
N GLU A 124 -4.51 7.55 -20.24
CA GLU A 124 -5.60 7.58 -21.22
C GLU A 124 -5.29 8.45 -22.44
N LYS A 125 -4.67 9.61 -22.22
CA LYS A 125 -4.28 10.55 -23.28
C LYS A 125 -3.19 10.01 -24.20
N HIS A 126 -2.55 8.90 -23.82
CA HIS A 126 -1.44 8.27 -24.53
C HIS A 126 -1.77 6.84 -24.96
N LYS A 127 -3.07 6.49 -25.08
CA LYS A 127 -3.51 5.16 -25.54
C LYS A 127 -3.16 4.94 -27.02
N GLY A 128 -2.55 3.78 -27.31
CA GLY A 128 -2.72 3.09 -28.60
C GLY A 128 -4.01 2.25 -28.59
N ILE A 129 -4.29 1.54 -29.70
CA ILE A 129 -5.53 0.81 -30.10
C ILE A 129 -6.29 -0.01 -29.01
N LEU A 130 -5.72 -0.27 -27.81
CA LEU A 130 -6.30 -1.19 -26.83
C LEU A 130 -6.45 -0.57 -25.43
N ASP A 131 -7.67 -0.65 -24.87
CA ASP A 131 -7.97 -0.20 -23.52
C ASP A 131 -7.55 -1.26 -22.48
N TYR A 132 -6.57 -0.92 -21.65
CA TYR A 132 -6.12 -1.73 -20.51
C TYR A 132 -7.26 -2.19 -19.58
N TRP A 133 -8.34 -1.41 -19.41
CA TRP A 133 -9.46 -1.83 -18.58
C TRP A 133 -10.24 -2.98 -19.20
N VAL A 134 -10.29 -3.07 -20.52
CA VAL A 134 -10.84 -4.22 -21.23
C VAL A 134 -9.97 -5.46 -20.99
N LEU A 135 -8.65 -5.29 -20.91
CA LEU A 135 -7.75 -6.39 -20.56
C LEU A 135 -7.85 -6.85 -19.09
N LEU A 136 -8.33 -5.98 -18.21
CA LEU A 136 -8.35 -6.17 -16.75
C LEU A 136 -9.79 -6.34 -16.23
N ASP A 137 -10.71 -6.81 -17.07
CA ASP A 137 -12.16 -6.82 -16.82
C ASP A 137 -12.55 -7.51 -15.49
N ALA A 138 -11.86 -8.57 -15.08
CA ALA A 138 -12.13 -9.22 -13.80
C ALA A 138 -11.80 -8.34 -12.57
N ASN A 139 -10.98 -7.29 -12.75
CA ASN A 139 -10.49 -6.41 -11.70
C ASN A 139 -11.10 -5.02 -11.77
N GLN A 140 -12.29 -4.86 -12.38
CA GLN A 140 -12.99 -3.58 -12.40
C GLN A 140 -13.21 -2.98 -11.01
N GLY A 141 -13.34 -3.79 -9.96
CA GLY A 141 -13.42 -3.29 -8.59
C GLY A 141 -12.19 -2.49 -8.17
N LEU A 142 -10.98 -2.89 -8.59
CA LEU A 142 -9.72 -2.22 -8.20
C LEU A 142 -9.53 -0.84 -8.84
N LYS A 143 -10.32 -0.46 -9.84
CA LYS A 143 -10.28 0.88 -10.46
C LYS A 143 -10.46 1.98 -9.42
N GLU A 144 -11.36 1.75 -8.48
CA GLU A 144 -11.74 2.72 -7.45
C GLU A 144 -10.86 2.62 -6.18
N ALA A 145 -9.85 1.74 -6.18
CA ALA A 145 -8.87 1.71 -5.12
C ALA A 145 -8.04 3.00 -5.11
N ASN A 146 -7.69 3.44 -3.91
CA ASN A 146 -6.81 4.58 -3.69
C ASN A 146 -5.41 4.27 -4.21
N LEU A 147 -4.88 5.17 -5.04
CA LEU A 147 -3.61 5.01 -5.73
C LEU A 147 -2.44 4.81 -4.74
N LYS A 148 -2.43 5.58 -3.66
CA LYS A 148 -1.38 5.51 -2.64
C LYS A 148 -1.41 4.17 -1.91
N TYR A 149 -2.58 3.67 -1.54
CA TYR A 149 -2.66 2.36 -0.90
C TYR A 149 -2.20 1.24 -1.84
N MET A 150 -2.60 1.26 -3.11
CA MET A 150 -2.14 0.27 -4.09
C MET A 150 -0.62 0.27 -4.26
N SER A 151 0.04 1.44 -4.21
CA SER A 151 1.51 1.53 -4.15
C SER A 151 2.10 0.96 -2.84
N GLU A 152 1.46 1.16 -1.69
CA GLU A 152 1.91 0.53 -0.43
C GLU A 152 1.73 -1.00 -0.42
N PHE A 153 0.69 -1.52 -1.11
CA PHE A 153 0.55 -2.94 -1.39
C PHE A 153 1.68 -3.44 -2.28
N TYR A 154 2.02 -2.70 -3.34
CA TYR A 154 3.15 -3.03 -4.20
C TYR A 154 4.46 -3.09 -3.42
N LYS A 155 4.69 -2.16 -2.50
CA LYS A 155 5.88 -2.17 -1.64
C LYS A 155 5.97 -3.45 -0.80
N LEU A 156 4.86 -3.91 -0.22
CA LEU A 156 4.81 -5.19 0.50
C LEU A 156 5.07 -6.37 -0.42
N LEU A 157 4.39 -6.42 -1.57
CA LEU A 157 4.58 -7.46 -2.59
C LEU A 157 6.04 -7.52 -3.05
N ASN A 158 6.67 -6.38 -3.32
CA ASN A 158 8.06 -6.29 -3.76
C ASN A 158 9.04 -6.82 -2.71
N ILE A 159 8.82 -6.54 -1.42
CA ILE A 159 9.63 -7.14 -0.33
C ILE A 159 9.50 -8.66 -0.34
N ILE A 160 8.28 -9.19 -0.50
CA ILE A 160 8.03 -10.64 -0.57
C ILE A 160 8.72 -11.24 -1.80
N CYS A 161 8.58 -10.63 -2.97
CA CYS A 161 9.21 -11.10 -4.20
C CYS A 161 10.74 -11.10 -4.11
N LYS A 162 11.36 -10.02 -3.62
CA LYS A 162 12.82 -9.94 -3.42
C LYS A 162 13.32 -11.05 -2.50
N MET A 163 12.60 -11.30 -1.40
CA MET A 163 12.95 -12.38 -0.48
C MET A 163 12.89 -13.76 -1.15
N ILE A 164 11.86 -14.03 -1.95
CA ILE A 164 11.72 -15.30 -2.69
C ILE A 164 12.85 -15.43 -3.73
N THR A 165 13.09 -14.38 -4.52
CA THR A 165 14.11 -14.37 -5.58
C THR A 165 15.52 -14.53 -5.01
N ASP A 166 15.90 -13.73 -4.01
CA ASP A 166 17.23 -13.80 -3.39
C ASP A 166 17.48 -15.18 -2.75
N TYR A 167 16.44 -15.77 -2.14
CA TYR A 167 16.53 -17.12 -1.60
C TYR A 167 16.76 -18.16 -2.70
N ASN A 168 15.98 -18.13 -3.79
CA ASN A 168 16.09 -19.09 -4.89
C ASN A 168 17.39 -18.96 -5.66
N ASN A 169 17.94 -17.75 -5.77
CA ASN A 169 19.21 -17.51 -6.46
C ASN A 169 20.43 -18.07 -5.69
N GLY A 170 20.22 -18.66 -4.50
CA GLY A 170 21.27 -19.33 -3.73
C GLY A 170 22.41 -18.42 -3.27
N THR A 171 22.26 -17.09 -3.44
CA THR A 171 23.30 -16.15 -3.04
C THR A 171 23.39 -16.15 -1.52
N LYS A 172 24.61 -16.27 -0.98
CA LYS A 172 24.93 -16.06 0.47
C LYS A 172 24.73 -14.59 0.88
N ASN A 173 23.76 -13.92 0.29
CA ASN A 173 23.47 -12.52 0.49
C ASN A 173 22.77 -12.35 1.84
N LYS A 174 23.51 -11.84 2.83
CA LYS A 174 22.98 -11.53 4.17
C LYS A 174 21.78 -10.57 4.13
N LYS A 175 21.50 -9.87 3.01
CA LYS A 175 20.30 -9.04 2.83
C LYS A 175 19.01 -9.87 2.94
N VAL A 176 19.00 -11.14 2.53
CA VAL A 176 17.80 -11.99 2.61
C VAL A 176 17.26 -12.11 4.04
N LEU A 177 18.17 -12.02 5.03
CA LEU A 177 17.85 -12.10 6.46
C LEU A 177 17.17 -10.84 7.00
N LYS A 178 17.17 -9.71 6.27
CA LYS A 178 16.50 -8.46 6.65
C LYS A 178 15.04 -8.43 6.21
N TYR A 179 14.72 -9.05 5.07
CA TYR A 179 13.37 -9.02 4.49
C TYR A 179 12.24 -9.48 5.43
N PRO A 180 12.41 -10.51 6.30
CA PRO A 180 11.34 -10.88 7.22
C PRO A 180 10.91 -9.73 8.15
N ALA A 181 11.87 -8.93 8.64
CA ALA A 181 11.58 -7.78 9.49
C ALA A 181 10.91 -6.64 8.71
N ASP A 182 11.43 -6.32 7.53
CA ASP A 182 10.89 -5.27 6.65
C ASP A 182 9.46 -5.62 6.20
N CYS A 183 9.22 -6.88 5.84
CA CYS A 183 7.91 -7.40 5.48
C CYS A 183 6.92 -7.26 6.64
N SER A 184 7.32 -7.66 7.85
CA SER A 184 6.48 -7.53 9.05
C SER A 184 6.13 -6.07 9.36
N PHE A 185 7.12 -5.18 9.25
CA PHE A 185 6.93 -3.76 9.49
C PHE A 185 5.98 -3.13 8.47
N GLN A 186 6.18 -3.40 7.17
CA GLN A 186 5.32 -2.90 6.10
C GLN A 186 3.89 -3.46 6.24
N TYR A 187 3.74 -4.76 6.53
CA TYR A 187 2.44 -5.40 6.75
C TYR A 187 1.65 -4.73 7.89
N LYS A 188 2.29 -4.49 9.04
CA LYS A 188 1.66 -3.82 10.19
C LYS A 188 1.28 -2.37 9.87
N THR A 189 2.16 -1.66 9.17
CA THR A 189 1.92 -0.27 8.78
C THR A 189 0.73 -0.18 7.83
N LEU A 190 0.70 -1.04 6.81
CA LEU A 190 -0.40 -1.09 5.85
C LEU A 190 -1.73 -1.43 6.54
N TYR A 191 -1.75 -2.47 7.38
CA TYR A 191 -2.94 -2.84 8.16
C TYR A 191 -3.52 -1.67 8.95
N MET A 192 -2.69 -0.91 9.67
CA MET A 192 -3.15 0.22 10.47
C MET A 192 -3.88 1.29 9.64
N ASN A 193 -3.49 1.45 8.37
CA ASN A 193 -4.07 2.44 7.48
C ASN A 193 -5.35 1.97 6.80
N ILE A 194 -5.54 0.65 6.64
CA ILE A 194 -6.61 0.06 5.81
C ILE A 194 -7.58 -0.85 6.58
N SER A 195 -7.43 -0.99 7.91
CA SER A 195 -8.14 -1.99 8.73
C SER A 195 -9.66 -1.90 8.75
N GLU A 196 -10.25 -0.78 8.33
CA GLU A 196 -11.71 -0.60 8.27
C GLU A 196 -12.29 -0.95 6.89
N CYS A 197 -11.46 -1.20 5.89
CA CYS A 197 -11.88 -1.54 4.53
C CYS A 197 -11.70 -3.03 4.26
N LYS A 198 -12.81 -3.76 4.13
CA LYS A 198 -12.81 -5.20 3.87
C LYS A 198 -12.04 -5.57 2.59
N SER A 199 -12.22 -4.82 1.51
CA SER A 199 -11.55 -5.08 0.22
C SER A 199 -10.04 -4.94 0.31
N TYR A 200 -9.52 -3.94 1.04
CA TYR A 200 -8.08 -3.84 1.30
C TYR A 200 -7.58 -4.95 2.23
N LEU A 201 -8.35 -5.35 3.25
CA LEU A 201 -7.98 -6.49 4.09
C LEU A 201 -7.88 -7.78 3.29
N ASP A 202 -8.77 -7.97 2.32
CA ASP A 202 -8.75 -9.12 1.42
C ASP A 202 -7.50 -9.14 0.51
N LEU A 203 -7.09 -7.99 -0.04
CA LEU A 203 -5.80 -7.85 -0.73
C LEU A 203 -4.61 -8.15 0.20
N LEU A 204 -4.65 -7.64 1.44
CA LEU A 204 -3.57 -7.83 2.41
C LEU A 204 -3.44 -9.31 2.81
N ASN A 205 -4.56 -10.01 3.00
CA ASN A 205 -4.61 -11.43 3.31
C ASN A 205 -4.11 -12.29 2.15
N LYS A 206 -4.21 -11.83 0.91
CA LYS A 206 -3.65 -12.50 -0.25
C LYS A 206 -2.13 -12.41 -0.28
N LEU A 207 -1.56 -11.24 -0.03
CA LEU A 207 -0.11 -11.07 0.11
C LEU A 207 0.44 -11.87 1.30
N LYS A 208 -0.30 -11.90 2.42
CA LYS A 208 0.00 -12.80 3.54
C LYS A 208 0.02 -14.26 3.11
N GLY A 209 -0.93 -14.70 2.27
CA GLY A 209 -0.96 -16.07 1.76
C GLY A 209 0.29 -16.46 0.99
N ILE A 210 0.82 -15.57 0.14
CA ILE A 210 2.10 -15.79 -0.56
C ILE A 210 3.24 -15.94 0.45
N TYR A 211 3.34 -15.03 1.41
CA TYR A 211 4.37 -15.07 2.45
C TYR A 211 4.29 -16.34 3.30
N ASP A 212 3.10 -16.73 3.75
CA ASP A 212 2.88 -17.91 4.59
C ASP A 212 3.26 -19.19 3.82
N ASP A 213 2.85 -19.31 2.56
CA ASP A 213 3.18 -20.47 1.71
C ASP A 213 4.70 -20.60 1.53
N PHE A 214 5.39 -19.50 1.26
CA PHE A 214 6.86 -19.46 1.20
C PHE A 214 7.47 -19.85 2.55
N SER A 215 7.08 -19.17 3.62
CA SER A 215 7.62 -19.36 4.97
C SER A 215 7.48 -20.80 5.46
N SER A 216 6.30 -21.40 5.26
CA SER A 216 6.04 -22.80 5.60
C SER A 216 6.90 -23.77 4.79
N ASN A 217 7.13 -23.50 3.51
CA ASN A 217 7.99 -24.33 2.66
C ASN A 217 9.44 -24.32 3.16
N ILE A 218 10.00 -23.14 3.43
CA ILE A 218 11.37 -22.98 3.93
C ILE A 218 11.58 -23.74 5.24
N LYS A 219 10.64 -23.57 6.19
CA LYS A 219 10.72 -24.22 7.50
C LYS A 219 10.57 -25.74 7.43
N LYS A 220 9.84 -26.26 6.45
CA LYS A 220 9.65 -27.71 6.29
C LYS A 220 10.87 -28.39 5.66
N ASN A 221 11.55 -27.70 4.75
CA ASN A 221 12.64 -28.28 3.97
C ASN A 221 14.03 -28.04 4.58
N ASN A 222 14.13 -27.29 5.69
CA ASN A 222 15.38 -26.99 6.43
C ASN A 222 16.56 -26.51 5.56
N SER A 223 16.28 -25.94 4.38
CA SER A 223 17.31 -25.61 3.39
C SER A 223 18.10 -24.34 3.74
N ASN A 224 17.68 -23.57 4.74
CA ASN A 224 18.44 -22.44 5.31
C ASN A 224 17.99 -22.13 6.75
N ASN A 225 18.76 -22.58 7.74
CA ASN A 225 18.42 -22.42 9.16
C ASN A 225 18.32 -20.94 9.61
N ASP A 226 19.15 -20.05 9.05
CA ASP A 226 19.17 -18.64 9.45
C ASP A 226 17.94 -17.87 8.96
N LEU A 227 17.48 -18.14 7.73
CA LEU A 227 16.26 -17.52 7.22
C LEU A 227 15.02 -18.13 7.90
N ALA A 228 14.98 -19.46 8.06
CA ALA A 228 13.87 -20.17 8.68
C ALA A 228 13.56 -19.64 10.09
N THR A 229 14.59 -19.36 10.89
CA THR A 229 14.44 -18.81 12.25
C THR A 229 13.92 -17.37 12.28
N LYS A 230 14.17 -16.58 11.23
CA LYS A 230 13.71 -15.18 11.12
C LYS A 230 12.31 -15.05 10.53
N LEU A 231 11.85 -16.03 9.77
CA LEU A 231 10.51 -16.06 9.20
C LEU A 231 9.46 -16.24 10.31
N LYS A 232 8.76 -15.17 10.67
CA LYS A 232 7.67 -15.16 11.66
C LYS A 232 6.33 -14.95 10.98
N LYS A 233 5.24 -15.40 11.59
CA LYS A 233 3.89 -15.10 11.10
C LYS A 233 3.68 -13.59 10.98
N LEU A 234 3.05 -13.15 9.90
CA LEU A 234 2.63 -11.76 9.75
C LEU A 234 1.39 -11.52 10.61
N ILE A 235 1.59 -10.84 11.75
CA ILE A 235 0.52 -10.52 12.70
C ILE A 235 0.26 -9.01 12.65
N PRO A 236 -1.00 -8.58 12.52
CA PRO A 236 -1.34 -7.15 12.55
C PRO A 236 -1.01 -6.52 13.90
N LYS A 237 -1.06 -5.19 13.97
CA LYS A 237 -0.66 -4.45 15.18
C LYS A 237 -1.59 -4.68 16.38
N ASP A 238 -2.85 -5.04 16.14
CA ASP A 238 -3.82 -5.40 17.18
C ASP A 238 -3.68 -6.85 17.69
N GLY A 239 -2.72 -7.61 17.16
CA GLY A 239 -2.37 -8.95 17.63
C GLY A 239 -3.26 -10.07 17.10
N LYS A 240 -4.37 -9.77 16.40
CA LYS A 240 -5.28 -10.81 15.90
C LYS A 240 -4.79 -11.34 14.56
N GLU A 241 -4.30 -12.58 14.53
CA GLU A 241 -3.88 -13.22 13.28
C GLU A 241 -5.04 -13.29 12.27
N MET A 242 -4.80 -12.79 11.06
CA MET A 242 -5.78 -12.87 9.96
C MET A 242 -5.54 -14.13 9.12
N LYS A 243 -6.61 -14.70 8.58
CA LYS A 243 -6.54 -15.86 7.70
C LYS A 243 -5.96 -15.47 6.34
N ALA A 244 -5.03 -16.28 5.83
CA ALA A 244 -4.53 -16.16 4.47
C ALA A 244 -5.64 -16.42 3.43
N VAL A 245 -5.62 -15.66 2.34
CA VAL A 245 -6.47 -15.86 1.16
C VAL A 245 -5.56 -16.33 0.01
N ARG A 246 -6.01 -17.32 -0.79
CA ARG A 246 -5.18 -17.95 -1.84
C ARG A 246 -5.81 -17.92 -3.24
N GLY A 247 -6.89 -17.15 -3.41
CA GLY A 247 -7.55 -16.97 -4.69
C GLY A 247 -8.16 -15.58 -4.80
N PHE A 248 -8.59 -15.26 -6.02
CA PHE A 248 -9.26 -14.01 -6.35
C PHE A 248 -10.51 -13.76 -5.48
N LYS A 249 -10.76 -12.48 -5.20
CA LYS A 249 -11.98 -12.00 -4.57
C LYS A 249 -12.50 -10.80 -5.35
N THR A 250 -13.81 -10.61 -5.34
CA THR A 250 -14.42 -9.36 -5.81
C THR A 250 -14.15 -8.24 -4.81
N TYR A 251 -13.79 -7.07 -5.33
CA TYR A 251 -13.45 -5.91 -4.52
C TYR A 251 -14.47 -4.79 -4.69
N ASP A 252 -14.82 -4.17 -3.56
CA ASP A 252 -15.66 -2.97 -3.51
C ASP A 252 -14.97 -1.91 -2.65
N PHE A 253 -14.60 -0.79 -3.27
CA PHE A 253 -13.99 0.37 -2.59
C PHE A 253 -14.95 1.57 -2.52
N SER A 254 -16.22 1.37 -2.86
CA SER A 254 -17.24 2.43 -2.83
C SER A 254 -17.62 2.85 -1.41
N THR A 255 -17.28 2.05 -0.40
CA THR A 255 -17.56 2.37 0.99
C THR A 255 -16.66 3.48 1.51
N GLU A 256 -17.19 4.34 2.40
CA GLU A 256 -16.44 5.47 2.96
C GLU A 256 -15.17 5.05 3.68
N GLN A 257 -15.17 3.87 4.32
CA GLN A 257 -13.98 3.31 5.00
C GLN A 257 -12.84 2.96 4.03
N CYS A 258 -13.15 2.77 2.74
CA CYS A 258 -12.17 2.44 1.71
C CYS A 258 -11.64 3.67 0.95
N LYS A 259 -12.30 4.83 1.07
CA LYS A 259 -11.95 6.07 0.35
C LYS A 259 -10.94 6.92 1.10
N PHE A 260 -11.08 7.06 2.42
CA PHE A 260 -10.27 7.99 3.21
C PHE A 260 -9.47 7.27 4.30
N PRO A 261 -8.18 7.62 4.48
CA PRO A 261 -7.44 7.19 5.66
C PRO A 261 -8.08 7.70 6.94
N LYS A 262 -7.90 6.96 8.03
CA LYS A 262 -8.22 7.44 9.37
C LYS A 262 -7.54 8.79 9.61
N LYS A 263 -8.30 9.81 10.02
CA LYS A 263 -7.73 10.89 10.83
C LYS A 263 -7.11 10.19 12.04
N LYS A 264 -5.81 10.40 12.29
CA LYS A 264 -5.14 9.81 13.46
C LYS A 264 -5.98 10.17 14.68
N LYS A 265 -6.67 9.19 15.28
CA LYS A 265 -7.23 9.40 16.62
C LYS A 265 -6.03 9.78 17.48
N LYS A 266 -6.05 10.99 18.07
CA LYS A 266 -5.10 11.32 19.15
C LYS A 266 -5.16 10.13 20.10
N ILE A 267 -4.02 9.50 20.35
CA ILE A 267 -3.90 8.62 21.50
C ILE A 267 -4.16 9.55 22.68
N VAL A 268 -5.39 9.59 23.17
CA VAL A 268 -5.65 10.14 24.50
C VAL A 268 -4.91 9.18 25.39
N SER A 269 -3.76 9.60 25.89
CA SER A 269 -3.08 8.92 26.97
C SER A 269 -4.06 8.88 28.13
N SER A 270 -4.78 7.77 28.26
CA SER A 270 -5.52 7.42 29.45
C SER A 270 -4.50 7.19 30.56
N LYS A 271 -4.17 8.28 31.26
CA LYS A 271 -3.69 8.41 32.64
C LYS A 271 -3.31 9.87 32.87
N LYS A 272 -4.31 10.72 33.11
CA LYS A 272 -4.14 11.80 34.08
C LYS A 272 -4.76 11.25 35.34
N ALA A 273 -3.93 10.89 36.32
CA ALA A 273 -4.41 10.59 37.66
C ALA A 273 -5.19 11.82 38.14
N GLU A 274 -6.43 11.61 38.57
CA GLU A 274 -7.17 12.64 39.27
C GLU A 274 -6.37 13.01 40.53
N PRO A 275 -6.22 14.30 40.86
CA PRO A 275 -5.70 14.69 42.17
C PRO A 275 -6.65 14.12 43.24
N PRO A 276 -6.14 13.64 44.38
CA PRO A 276 -7.02 13.19 45.45
C PRO A 276 -7.93 14.36 45.85
N GLY A 277 -9.24 14.14 45.73
CA GLY A 277 -10.25 15.10 46.17
C GLY A 277 -10.09 15.35 47.68
N PRO A 278 -10.32 16.59 48.15
CA PRO A 278 -10.14 16.92 49.56
C PRO A 278 -11.11 16.12 50.43
N GLN A 279 -10.57 15.38 51.41
CA GLN A 279 -11.34 14.72 52.45
C GLN A 279 -12.18 15.75 53.20
N ALA A 280 -13.49 15.51 53.26
CA ALA A 280 -14.37 16.20 54.19
C ALA A 280 -13.98 15.81 55.62
N SER A 281 -13.33 16.72 56.34
CA SER A 281 -13.15 16.65 57.78
C SER A 281 -14.18 17.54 58.45
N SER A 282 -14.94 16.89 59.32
CA SER A 282 -15.96 17.37 60.24
C SER A 282 -15.56 18.59 61.08
N GLN A 283 -16.56 19.47 61.23
CA GLN A 283 -16.90 20.30 62.40
C GLN A 283 -15.77 20.71 63.37
N GLY A 284 -15.54 22.02 63.47
CA GLY A 284 -15.10 22.65 64.70
C GLY A 284 -16.07 23.77 65.10
N PRO A 285 -16.36 23.97 66.39
CA PRO A 285 -16.89 25.25 66.87
C PRO A 285 -15.78 26.05 67.56
N GLY A 286 -15.74 27.36 67.32
CA GLY A 286 -15.20 28.30 68.31
C GLY A 286 -14.32 29.45 67.79
N SER A 287 -14.91 30.64 67.84
CA SER A 287 -14.34 31.95 68.24
C SER A 287 -13.59 32.84 67.23
N GLU A 288 -14.30 33.92 66.86
CA GLU A 288 -13.94 35.36 66.88
C GLU A 288 -12.52 35.81 66.50
N ASN A 289 -12.39 36.64 65.45
CA ASN A 289 -12.42 38.10 65.62
C ASN A 289 -12.44 38.91 64.31
N LYS A 290 -12.90 40.16 64.49
CA LYS A 290 -13.26 41.26 63.57
C LYS A 290 -12.27 41.65 62.46
N GLY A 291 -12.84 42.22 61.38
CA GLY A 291 -12.16 43.17 60.50
C GLY A 291 -12.98 43.58 59.26
N ASN A 292 -13.74 44.68 59.38
CA ASN A 292 -14.44 45.44 58.32
C ASN A 292 -13.61 45.65 57.04
N MET A 293 -14.23 45.72 55.85
CA MET A 293 -14.80 46.97 55.30
C MET A 293 -15.30 46.77 53.84
N GLU A 294 -16.39 47.49 53.54
CA GLU A 294 -17.13 47.56 52.28
C GLU A 294 -16.33 48.03 51.05
N GLY A 295 -16.87 47.77 49.86
CA GLY A 295 -16.39 48.43 48.64
C GLY A 295 -17.07 47.98 47.35
N THR A 296 -18.32 48.34 47.19
CA THR A 296 -19.25 48.06 46.08
C THR A 296 -18.85 48.70 44.74
N LYS A 297 -19.44 48.15 43.66
CA LYS A 297 -19.80 48.71 42.33
C LYS A 297 -18.81 48.43 41.19
N GLN A 298 -19.15 47.70 40.11
CA GLN A 298 -20.30 47.70 39.17
C GLN A 298 -20.02 48.54 37.90
N SER A 299 -20.42 47.95 36.76
CA SER A 299 -20.61 48.57 35.43
C SER A 299 -19.34 48.69 34.57
N GLY A 300 -19.33 48.42 33.27
CA GLY A 300 -20.39 48.03 32.35
C GLY A 300 -19.89 48.19 30.91
N GLN A 301 -20.28 47.24 30.07
CA GLN A 301 -20.68 47.34 28.66
C GLN A 301 -19.92 48.16 27.58
N LYS A 302 -19.80 47.46 26.43
CA LYS A 302 -20.08 47.85 25.02
C LYS A 302 -18.91 48.20 24.08
N ASN A 303 -18.71 47.26 23.14
CA ASN A 303 -18.86 47.33 21.68
C ASN A 303 -18.25 48.46 20.83
N GLY A 304 -17.72 48.02 19.68
CA GLY A 304 -17.48 48.79 18.43
C GLY A 304 -16.06 48.50 17.92
N SER A 305 -15.80 47.70 16.88
CA SER A 305 -16.16 47.82 15.45
C SER A 305 -15.65 49.12 14.81
N ASP A 306 -14.58 48.99 14.00
CA ASP A 306 -14.32 49.63 12.67
C ASP A 306 -12.84 49.37 12.32
N ILE A 307 -12.49 48.65 11.25
CA ILE A 307 -12.50 48.96 9.80
C ILE A 307 -11.44 50.01 9.38
N SER A 308 -10.54 49.53 8.51
CA SER A 308 -9.73 50.20 7.47
C SER A 308 -8.59 51.15 7.86
N ALA A 309 -7.36 50.75 7.50
CA ALA A 309 -6.70 51.15 6.25
C ALA A 309 -5.64 50.10 5.85
#